data_AF-A0A931BBV2-F1
#
_entry.id   AF-A0A931BBV2-F1
#
_cell.length_a   1.000
_cell.length_b   1.000
_cell.length_c   1.000
_cell.angle_alpha   90.00
_cell.angle_beta   90.00
_cell.angle_gamma   90.00
#
_symmetry.space_group_name_H-M   'P 1'
#
loop_
_entity.id
_entity.type
_entity.pdbx_description
1 polymer ?
#
loop_
_entity_poly.entity_id
_entity_poly.type
_entity_poly.pdbx_seq_one_letter_code
_entity_poly.pdbx_strand_id
1 'polypeptide(L)'
;MAATTAGTTTGSTGSAGWTLRMPSTVVGLRQTTLPSDAMAKINSTLQQDAAPLGVTGGTPLVAVYDDPQYDVYVIVAGYNGSGFDPAKLTTLVNVAPKFTEDGAGDRITTNSMPVDPGPHGGAAGCASEVLQNGDLATESTLCSWMTATTMGSVSYYPKPDHQQMVFGTGPDVIGKLTRDVRQAVEQQG
;
A
#
# COMPACT_ATOMS: atom_id res chain seq x y z
N MET A 1 9.84 52.80 7.73
CA MET A 1 9.83 51.47 7.11
C MET A 1 9.83 50.45 8.23
N ALA A 2 8.70 49.80 8.50
CA ALA A 2 8.55 48.84 9.58
C ALA A 2 8.63 47.42 9.01
N ALA A 3 9.55 46.60 9.53
CA ALA A 3 9.67 45.19 9.17
C ALA A 3 8.69 44.37 10.02
N THR A 4 7.73 43.72 9.36
CA THR A 4 6.82 42.76 9.99
C THR A 4 7.56 41.43 10.11
N THR A 5 7.95 41.08 11.34
CA THR A 5 8.47 39.75 11.69
C THR A 5 7.34 38.74 11.53
N ALA A 6 7.40 37.92 10.49
CA ALA A 6 6.53 36.76 10.36
C ALA A 6 6.92 35.74 11.44
N GLY A 7 6.08 35.62 12.47
CA GLY A 7 6.17 34.55 13.45
C GLY A 7 5.89 33.22 12.75
N THR A 8 6.92 32.39 12.62
CA THR A 8 6.74 30.97 12.32
C THR A 8 6.04 30.33 13.51
N THR A 9 4.72 30.22 13.44
CA THR A 9 3.98 29.30 14.30
C THR A 9 4.36 27.89 13.88
N THR A 10 5.40 27.34 14.52
CA THR A 10 5.61 25.90 14.59
C THR A 10 4.49 25.35 15.48
N GLY A 11 3.33 25.15 14.87
CA GLY A 11 2.25 24.38 15.47
C GLY A 11 2.72 22.95 15.62
N SER A 12 3.24 22.63 16.81
CA SER A 12 3.20 21.27 17.35
C SER A 12 1.72 20.92 17.54
N THR A 13 1.04 20.54 16.45
CA THR A 13 -0.20 19.79 16.55
C THR A 13 0.17 18.45 17.14
N GLY A 14 -0.18 18.23 18.41
CA GLY A 14 -0.18 16.89 18.98
C GLY A 14 -0.99 16.00 18.04
N SER A 15 -0.29 15.10 17.34
CA SER A 15 -0.91 14.23 16.35
C SER A 15 -1.94 13.37 17.06
N ALA A 16 -3.23 13.58 16.77
CA ALA A 16 -4.24 12.57 17.02
C ALA A 16 -3.71 11.27 16.37
N GLY A 17 -3.49 10.25 17.18
CA GLY A 17 -2.94 8.98 16.69
C GLY A 17 -3.96 8.31 15.80
N TRP A 18 -3.52 7.74 14.69
CA TRP A 18 -4.34 6.85 13.89
C TRP A 18 -4.16 5.41 14.37
N THR A 19 -5.21 4.60 14.26
CA THR A 19 -5.18 3.16 14.53
C THR A 19 -5.85 2.42 13.39
N LEU A 20 -5.17 1.42 12.85
CA LEU A 20 -5.71 0.46 11.89
C LEU A 20 -6.62 -0.54 12.58
N ARG A 21 -7.79 -0.74 11.97
CA ARG A 21 -8.76 -1.77 12.31
C ARG A 21 -9.24 -2.41 11.01
N MET A 22 -9.35 -3.74 11.00
CA MET A 22 -9.85 -4.47 9.84
C MET A 22 -11.33 -4.82 10.05
N PRO A 23 -12.27 -4.05 9.47
CA PRO A 23 -13.69 -4.36 9.57
C PRO A 23 -14.05 -5.60 8.75
N SER A 24 -15.18 -6.24 9.06
CA SER A 24 -15.72 -7.38 8.29
C SER A 24 -16.21 -6.99 6.89
N THR A 25 -16.32 -5.70 6.60
CA THR A 25 -16.63 -5.14 5.28
C THR A 25 -15.83 -3.86 5.06
N VAL A 26 -15.22 -3.72 3.90
CA VAL A 26 -14.49 -2.50 3.50
C VAL A 26 -14.92 -2.11 2.10
N VAL A 27 -15.29 -0.84 1.88
CA VAL A 27 -15.77 -0.33 0.58
C VAL A 27 -16.84 -1.21 -0.12
N GLY A 28 -17.69 -1.88 0.68
CA GLY A 28 -18.72 -2.81 0.19
C GLY A 28 -18.26 -4.26 -0.05
N LEU A 29 -16.95 -4.53 0.04
CA LEU A 29 -16.36 -5.86 -0.11
C LEU A 29 -16.41 -6.63 1.21
N ARG A 30 -16.74 -7.92 1.16
CA ARG A 30 -16.86 -8.76 2.35
C ARG A 30 -15.55 -9.43 2.69
N GLN A 31 -15.22 -9.46 3.98
CA GLN A 31 -14.04 -10.15 4.45
C GLN A 31 -14.18 -11.66 4.19
N THR A 32 -13.09 -12.28 3.74
CA THR A 32 -12.97 -13.71 3.47
C THR A 32 -11.64 -14.24 4.01
N THR A 33 -11.40 -15.53 3.85
CA THR A 33 -10.18 -16.20 4.30
C THR A 33 -9.53 -16.94 3.14
N LEU A 34 -8.21 -16.83 3.03
CA LEU A 34 -7.43 -17.64 2.10
C LEU A 34 -6.88 -18.90 2.77
N PRO A 35 -6.52 -19.92 1.98
CA PRO A 35 -5.69 -21.02 2.44
C PRO A 35 -4.42 -20.54 3.17
N SER A 36 -3.96 -21.31 4.15
CA SER A 36 -2.87 -20.91 5.05
C SER A 36 -1.53 -20.70 4.36
N ASP A 37 -1.27 -21.44 3.29
CA ASP A 37 -0.09 -21.31 2.42
C ASP A 37 -0.09 -19.98 1.65
N ALA A 38 -1.25 -19.57 1.10
CA ALA A 38 -1.40 -18.27 0.46
C ALA A 38 -1.21 -17.12 1.46
N MET A 39 -1.78 -17.26 2.66
CA MET A 39 -1.60 -16.29 3.75
C MET A 39 -0.13 -16.20 4.21
N ALA A 40 0.58 -17.32 4.28
CA ALA A 40 2.00 -17.33 4.64
C ALA A 40 2.85 -16.56 3.61
N LYS A 41 2.56 -16.73 2.31
CA LYS A 41 3.23 -15.99 1.24
C LYS A 41 2.95 -14.48 1.34
N ILE A 42 1.69 -14.10 1.53
CA ILE A 42 1.30 -12.69 1.73
C ILE A 42 2.05 -12.08 2.91
N ASN A 43 2.09 -12.77 4.06
CA ASN A 43 2.80 -12.27 5.24
C ASN A 43 4.31 -12.08 4.99
N SER A 44 4.93 -12.99 4.23
CA SER A 44 6.34 -12.86 3.86
C SER A 44 6.59 -11.64 2.97
N THR A 45 5.75 -11.40 1.96
CA THR A 45 5.86 -10.22 1.09
C THR A 45 5.67 -8.93 1.88
N LEU A 46 4.67 -8.87 2.77
CA LEU A 46 4.43 -7.69 3.61
C LEU A 46 5.62 -7.34 4.49
N GLN A 47 6.31 -8.33 5.05
CA GLN A 47 7.52 -8.09 5.85
C GLN A 47 8.68 -7.55 5.00
N GLN A 48 8.82 -8.03 3.76
CA GLN A 48 9.82 -7.54 2.83
C GLN A 48 9.55 -6.09 2.42
N ASP A 49 8.28 -5.72 2.21
CA ASP A 49 7.88 -4.36 1.83
C ASP A 49 7.95 -3.37 3.01
N ALA A 50 7.70 -3.84 4.23
CA ALA A 50 7.73 -3.04 5.45
C ALA A 50 9.17 -2.73 5.94
N ALA A 51 10.13 -3.61 5.69
CA ALA A 51 11.52 -3.45 6.11
C ALA A 51 12.20 -2.16 5.58
N PRO A 52 12.18 -1.83 4.27
CA PRO A 52 12.80 -0.60 3.75
C PRO A 52 12.11 0.67 4.27
N LEU A 53 10.86 0.56 4.71
CA LEU A 53 10.10 1.62 5.36
C LEU A 53 10.49 1.82 6.84
N GLY A 54 11.43 1.02 7.36
CA GLY A 54 11.84 1.05 8.76
C GLY A 54 10.78 0.55 9.72
N VAL A 55 9.76 -0.15 9.21
CA VAL A 55 8.76 -0.83 10.03
C VAL A 55 9.35 -2.20 10.38
N THR A 56 10.03 -2.25 11.52
CA THR A 56 10.69 -3.46 12.01
C THR A 56 10.05 -3.92 13.31
N GLY A 57 9.49 -5.13 13.32
CA GLY A 57 8.78 -5.68 14.48
C GLY A 57 7.32 -5.23 14.56
N GLY A 58 6.51 -6.03 15.25
CA GLY A 58 5.05 -5.87 15.34
C GLY A 58 4.28 -6.96 14.60
N THR A 59 3.07 -7.25 15.06
CA THR A 59 2.17 -8.20 14.41
C THR A 59 1.44 -7.50 13.27
N PRO A 60 1.58 -7.94 12.01
CA PRO A 60 0.84 -7.36 10.91
C PRO A 60 -0.66 -7.60 11.12
N LEU A 61 -1.46 -6.58 10.85
CA LEU A 61 -2.90 -6.71 10.65
C LEU A 61 -3.11 -7.02 9.17
N VAL A 62 -3.77 -8.13 8.87
CA VAL A 62 -4.07 -8.52 7.49
C VAL A 62 -5.54 -8.93 7.41
N ALA A 63 -6.24 -8.40 6.41
CA ALA A 63 -7.57 -8.83 6.03
C ALA A 63 -7.65 -9.02 4.52
N VAL A 64 -8.42 -10.02 4.13
CA VAL A 64 -8.67 -10.37 2.74
C VAL A 64 -10.14 -10.07 2.48
N TYR A 65 -10.44 -9.37 1.40
CA TYR A 65 -11.80 -9.09 0.97
C TYR A 65 -12.05 -9.67 -0.42
N ASP A 66 -13.22 -10.26 -0.61
CA ASP A 66 -13.63 -10.77 -1.92
C ASP A 66 -14.15 -9.62 -2.78
N ASP A 67 -13.55 -9.45 -3.97
CA ASP A 67 -14.01 -8.54 -5.00
C ASP A 67 -14.57 -9.34 -6.18
N PRO A 68 -15.89 -9.59 -6.20
CA PRO A 68 -16.53 -10.37 -7.25
C PRO A 68 -16.63 -9.60 -8.57
N GLN A 69 -16.41 -8.27 -8.58
CA GLN A 69 -16.48 -7.48 -9.81
C GLN A 69 -15.25 -7.71 -10.68
N TYR A 70 -14.07 -7.76 -10.05
CA TYR A 70 -12.80 -8.02 -10.73
C TYR A 70 -12.33 -9.47 -10.58
N ASP A 71 -13.09 -10.28 -9.86
CA ASP A 71 -12.80 -11.68 -9.53
C ASP A 71 -11.40 -11.87 -8.93
N VAL A 72 -11.07 -10.99 -7.98
CA VAL A 72 -9.81 -10.98 -7.24
C VAL A 72 -10.09 -10.91 -5.74
N TYR A 73 -9.05 -11.17 -4.96
CA TYR A 73 -9.01 -10.78 -3.56
C TYR A 73 -8.34 -9.42 -3.41
N VAL A 74 -8.91 -8.56 -2.57
CA VAL A 74 -8.27 -7.34 -2.09
C VAL A 74 -7.57 -7.65 -0.78
N ILE A 75 -6.25 -7.53 -0.77
CA ILE A 75 -5.46 -7.69 0.44
C ILE A 75 -5.28 -6.31 1.05
N VAL A 76 -5.77 -6.14 2.29
CA VAL A 76 -5.50 -4.96 3.11
C VAL A 76 -4.59 -5.38 4.24
N ALA A 77 -3.43 -4.74 4.33
CA ALA A 77 -2.44 -5.08 5.33
C ALA A 77 -1.88 -3.83 5.99
N GLY A 78 -1.29 -3.99 7.17
CA GLY A 78 -0.61 -2.88 7.82
C GLY A 78 -0.14 -3.15 9.23
N TYR A 79 0.41 -2.10 9.84
CA TYR A 79 1.00 -2.09 11.16
C TYR A 79 0.48 -0.88 11.94
N ASN A 80 0.11 -1.13 13.19
CA ASN A 80 -0.02 -0.08 14.20
C ASN A 80 1.32 0.06 14.93
N GLY A 81 1.72 1.29 15.22
CA GLY A 81 2.98 1.57 15.90
C GLY A 81 3.10 3.03 16.29
N SER A 82 4.34 3.46 16.50
CA SER A 82 4.69 4.84 16.77
C SER A 82 6.07 5.15 16.20
N GLY A 83 6.29 6.42 15.85
CA GLY A 83 7.58 6.86 15.31
C GLY A 83 7.86 6.39 13.89
N PHE A 84 6.83 5.97 13.14
CA PHE A 84 6.96 5.77 11.70
C PHE A 84 7.29 7.09 11.01
N ASP A 85 8.07 7.01 9.95
CA ASP A 85 8.58 8.17 9.21
C ASP A 85 7.99 8.19 7.80
N PRO A 86 6.88 8.93 7.56
CA PRO A 86 6.28 9.05 6.24
C PRO A 86 7.25 9.53 5.15
N ALA A 87 8.33 10.24 5.49
CA ALA A 87 9.32 10.66 4.51
C ALA A 87 10.05 9.48 3.86
N LYS A 88 10.15 8.33 4.54
CA LYS A 88 10.69 7.09 3.95
C LYS A 88 9.80 6.58 2.82
N LEU A 89 8.48 6.60 3.01
CA LEU A 89 7.55 6.22 1.95
C LEU A 89 7.64 7.20 0.77
N THR A 90 7.68 8.51 1.04
CA THR A 90 7.91 9.53 -0.01
C THR A 90 9.21 9.28 -0.77
N THR A 91 10.27 8.86 -0.09
CA THR A 91 11.56 8.56 -0.73
C THR A 91 11.45 7.34 -1.65
N LEU A 92 10.80 6.27 -1.19
CA LEU A 92 10.63 5.03 -1.97
C LEU A 92 9.75 5.23 -3.23
N VAL A 93 8.74 6.10 -3.16
CA VAL A 93 7.81 6.31 -4.28
C VAL A 93 8.28 7.38 -5.28
N ASN A 94 9.37 8.09 -4.97
CA ASN A 94 10.03 9.05 -5.87
C ASN A 94 11.28 8.46 -6.56
N VAL A 95 11.42 7.14 -6.58
CA VAL A 95 12.50 6.46 -7.30
C VAL A 95 12.11 6.35 -8.78
N ALA A 96 13.05 6.67 -9.66
CA ALA A 96 12.86 6.50 -11.10
C ALA A 96 12.56 5.03 -11.45
N PRO A 97 11.78 4.75 -12.52
CA PRO A 97 11.51 3.39 -12.94
C PRO A 97 12.79 2.59 -13.09
N LYS A 98 12.78 1.36 -12.56
CA LYS A 98 13.92 0.46 -12.61
C LYS A 98 13.62 -0.70 -13.54
N PHE A 99 14.64 -1.07 -14.32
CA PHE A 99 14.62 -2.23 -15.21
C PHE A 99 15.64 -3.24 -14.72
N THR A 100 15.24 -4.51 -14.62
CA THR A 100 16.14 -5.63 -14.32
C THR A 100 15.84 -6.78 -15.26
N GLU A 101 16.88 -7.37 -15.87
CA GLU A 101 16.78 -8.65 -16.58
C GLU A 101 17.35 -9.74 -15.66
N ASP A 102 16.63 -10.85 -15.49
CA ASP A 102 17.00 -11.92 -14.55
C ASP A 102 18.03 -12.92 -15.12
N GLY A 103 18.52 -12.67 -16.33
CA GLY A 103 19.46 -13.53 -17.05
C GLY A 103 18.82 -14.72 -17.77
N ALA A 104 17.53 -14.99 -17.56
CA ALA A 104 16.74 -15.98 -18.32
C ALA A 104 15.96 -15.34 -19.49
N GLY A 105 16.00 -14.01 -19.60
CA GLY A 105 15.27 -13.24 -20.61
C GLY A 105 14.01 -12.56 -20.06
N ASP A 106 13.72 -12.74 -18.75
CA ASP A 106 12.58 -12.09 -18.12
C ASP A 106 12.93 -10.65 -17.76
N ARG A 107 11.98 -9.75 -18.01
CA ARG A 107 12.12 -8.32 -17.75
C ARG A 107 11.22 -7.91 -16.62
N ILE A 108 11.82 -7.40 -15.55
CA ILE A 108 11.11 -6.79 -14.43
C ILE A 108 11.23 -5.27 -14.57
N THR A 109 10.09 -4.62 -14.75
CA THR A 109 9.96 -3.16 -14.72
C THR A 109 9.23 -2.75 -13.46
N THR A 110 9.90 -2.01 -12.58
CA THR A 110 9.27 -1.43 -11.40
C THR A 110 9.05 0.06 -11.64
N ASN A 111 7.84 0.55 -11.43
CA ASN A 111 7.49 1.96 -11.47
C ASN A 111 6.84 2.34 -10.14
N SER A 112 7.16 3.52 -9.62
CA SER A 112 6.52 4.04 -8.41
C SER A 112 6.03 5.45 -8.63
N MET A 113 4.93 5.81 -7.99
CA MET A 113 4.41 7.16 -8.05
C MET A 113 3.76 7.60 -6.74
N PRO A 114 3.93 8.87 -6.35
CA PRO A 114 3.21 9.43 -5.21
C PRO A 114 1.71 9.51 -5.52
N VAL A 115 0.88 9.31 -4.49
CA VAL A 115 -0.56 9.59 -4.55
C VAL A 115 -0.95 10.50 -3.39
N ASP A 116 -2.08 11.20 -3.54
CA ASP A 116 -2.61 12.06 -2.48
C ASP A 116 -2.84 11.23 -1.19
N PRO A 117 -2.18 11.58 -0.05
CA PRO A 117 -2.41 10.89 1.21
C PRO A 117 -3.81 11.14 1.78
N GLY A 118 -4.54 12.15 1.31
CA GLY A 118 -5.88 12.45 1.78
C GLY A 118 -5.91 13.02 3.21
N PRO A 119 -7.09 13.02 3.86
CA PRO A 119 -7.35 13.81 5.08
C PRO A 119 -6.60 13.32 6.32
N HIS A 120 -6.04 12.11 6.30
CA HIS A 120 -5.32 11.54 7.44
C HIS A 120 -3.86 12.04 7.52
N GLY A 121 -3.38 12.73 6.48
CA GLY A 121 -2.01 13.23 6.37
C GLY A 121 -0.98 12.12 6.15
N GLY A 122 0.30 12.46 6.38
CA GLY A 122 1.43 11.56 6.15
C GLY A 122 1.81 11.47 4.67
N ALA A 123 2.16 10.26 4.22
CA ALA A 123 2.56 9.98 2.84
C ALA A 123 1.76 8.82 2.27
N ALA A 124 1.59 8.80 0.95
CA ALA A 124 1.02 7.69 0.22
C ALA A 124 1.66 7.57 -1.17
N GLY A 125 1.70 6.37 -1.71
CA GLY A 125 2.14 6.13 -3.08
C GLY A 125 1.94 4.69 -3.51
N CYS A 126 2.06 4.47 -4.80
CA CYS A 126 1.89 3.17 -5.43
C CYS A 126 3.18 2.73 -6.07
N ALA A 127 3.45 1.43 -6.01
CA ALA A 127 4.47 0.75 -6.79
C ALA A 127 3.78 -0.29 -7.68
N SER A 128 4.18 -0.32 -8.95
CA SER A 128 3.74 -1.30 -9.94
C SER A 128 4.96 -2.06 -10.43
N GLU A 129 4.88 -3.38 -10.46
CA GLU A 129 5.88 -4.27 -11.02
C GLU A 129 5.29 -5.01 -12.20
N VAL A 130 5.93 -4.90 -13.37
CA VAL A 130 5.60 -5.63 -14.58
C VAL A 130 6.69 -6.67 -14.83
N LEU A 131 6.34 -7.95 -14.76
CA LEU A 131 7.18 -9.08 -15.13
C LEU A 131 6.80 -9.51 -16.55
N GLN A 132 7.73 -9.40 -17.49
CA GLN A 132 7.57 -9.86 -18.88
C GLN A 132 8.41 -11.11 -19.12
N ASN A 133 7.80 -12.18 -19.61
CA ASN A 133 8.47 -13.43 -20.00
C ASN A 133 7.98 -13.81 -21.41
N GLY A 134 8.82 -13.58 -22.41
CA GLY A 134 8.42 -13.73 -23.82
C GLY A 134 7.26 -12.81 -24.19
N ASP A 135 6.15 -13.39 -24.64
CA ASP A 135 4.90 -12.67 -24.97
C ASP A 135 3.95 -12.49 -23.77
N LEU A 136 4.29 -13.04 -22.60
CA LEU A 136 3.49 -12.91 -21.37
C LEU A 136 3.97 -11.70 -20.55
N ALA A 137 3.05 -10.91 -20.02
CA ALA A 137 3.36 -9.81 -19.10
C ALA A 137 2.40 -9.81 -17.92
N THR A 138 2.91 -9.95 -16.70
CA THR A 138 2.12 -9.84 -15.46
C THR A 138 2.38 -8.51 -14.80
N GLU A 139 1.33 -7.76 -14.48
CA GLU A 139 1.43 -6.52 -13.69
C GLU A 139 0.93 -6.78 -12.26
N SER A 140 1.65 -6.29 -11.26
CA SER A 140 1.20 -6.24 -9.87
C SER A 140 1.34 -4.82 -9.35
N THR A 141 0.30 -4.30 -8.70
CA THR A 141 0.30 -2.96 -8.14
C THR A 141 0.01 -3.03 -6.65
N LEU A 142 0.86 -2.37 -5.86
CA LEU A 142 0.77 -2.22 -4.41
C LEU A 142 0.73 -0.73 -4.09
N CYS A 143 -0.32 -0.28 -3.41
CA CYS A 143 -0.41 1.10 -2.95
C CYS A 143 -0.38 1.14 -1.44
N SER A 144 0.49 1.98 -0.90
CA SER A 144 0.78 2.07 0.53
C SER A 144 0.56 3.49 1.05
N TRP A 145 0.25 3.60 2.34
CA TRP A 145 0.22 4.85 3.07
C TRP A 145 0.97 4.72 4.40
N MET A 146 1.40 5.85 4.93
CA MET A 146 2.09 5.92 6.20
C MET A 146 1.80 7.22 6.92
N THR A 147 1.46 7.10 8.21
CA THR A 147 1.42 8.19 9.19
C THR A 147 2.50 7.97 10.25
N ALA A 148 2.53 8.80 11.29
CA ALA A 148 3.43 8.59 12.43
C ALA A 148 3.07 7.36 13.28
N THR A 149 1.84 6.83 13.17
CA THR A 149 1.35 5.73 14.02
C THR A 149 0.82 4.52 13.24
N THR A 150 0.70 4.63 11.92
CA THR A 150 0.15 3.58 11.06
C THR A 150 0.92 3.48 9.76
N MET A 151 1.05 2.26 9.27
CA MET A 151 1.46 1.98 7.90
C MET A 151 0.49 0.97 7.35
N GLY A 152 -0.03 1.19 6.16
CA GLY A 152 -0.91 0.21 5.52
C GLY A 152 -0.69 0.14 4.03
N SER A 153 -1.23 -0.92 3.43
CA SER A 153 -1.15 -1.18 2.02
C SER A 153 -2.38 -1.92 1.50
N VAL A 154 -2.62 -1.75 0.20
CA VAL A 154 -3.67 -2.43 -0.57
C VAL A 154 -3.06 -3.01 -1.84
N SER A 155 -3.36 -4.27 -2.13
CA SER A 155 -3.04 -4.93 -3.39
C SER A 155 -4.16 -5.86 -3.84
N TYR A 156 -4.17 -6.16 -5.14
CA TYR A 156 -4.98 -7.23 -5.69
C TYR A 156 -4.22 -8.55 -5.70
N TYR A 157 -4.92 -9.64 -5.41
CA TYR A 157 -4.41 -11.00 -5.45
C TYR A 157 -5.38 -11.87 -6.28
N PRO A 158 -4.91 -12.49 -7.38
CA PRO A 158 -5.78 -13.28 -8.26
C PRO A 158 -6.29 -14.54 -7.57
N LYS A 159 -7.49 -14.99 -7.94
CA LYS A 159 -8.07 -16.23 -7.40
C LYS A 159 -7.43 -17.45 -8.08
N PRO A 160 -7.27 -18.60 -7.37
CA PRO A 160 -6.56 -19.77 -7.90
C PRO A 160 -7.17 -20.38 -9.17
N ASP A 161 -8.49 -20.23 -9.32
CA ASP A 161 -9.30 -20.72 -10.45
C ASP A 161 -9.34 -19.76 -11.65
N HIS A 162 -8.84 -18.53 -11.48
CA HIS A 162 -8.85 -17.49 -12.49
C HIS A 162 -7.46 -16.90 -12.68
N GLN A 163 -6.74 -17.40 -13.69
CA GLN A 163 -5.45 -16.85 -14.12
C GLN A 163 -5.57 -15.59 -14.98
N GLN A 164 -6.71 -14.87 -14.90
CA GLN A 164 -6.79 -13.58 -15.56
C GLN A 164 -5.86 -12.62 -14.84
N MET A 165 -4.73 -12.32 -15.49
CA MET A 165 -3.94 -11.15 -15.17
C MET A 165 -4.88 -9.96 -15.32
N VAL A 166 -5.17 -9.25 -14.22
CA VAL A 166 -6.03 -8.08 -14.29
C VAL A 166 -5.21 -6.95 -14.91
N PHE A 167 -5.20 -6.91 -16.24
CA PHE A 167 -4.62 -5.80 -16.98
C PHE A 167 -5.47 -4.54 -16.75
N GLY A 168 -4.81 -3.41 -16.51
CA GLY A 168 -5.50 -2.13 -16.30
C GLY A 168 -5.85 -1.80 -14.84
N THR A 169 -5.34 -2.55 -13.87
CA THR A 169 -5.31 -2.13 -12.46
C THR A 169 -4.11 -1.23 -12.20
N GLY A 170 -4.03 -0.16 -12.99
CA GLY A 170 -2.99 0.84 -12.86
C GLY A 170 -3.06 1.55 -11.51
N PRO A 171 -2.06 2.39 -11.22
CA PRO A 171 -2.01 3.19 -10.00
C PRO A 171 -3.24 4.10 -9.78
N ASP A 172 -3.98 4.43 -10.84
CA ASP A 172 -5.22 5.21 -10.77
C ASP A 172 -6.38 4.42 -10.16
N VAL A 173 -6.54 3.15 -10.54
CA VAL A 173 -7.58 2.26 -10.01
C VAL A 173 -7.23 1.86 -8.58
N ILE A 174 -6.03 1.31 -8.36
CA ILE A 174 -5.64 0.86 -7.02
C ILE A 174 -5.44 2.05 -6.09
N GLY A 175 -4.84 3.16 -6.56
CA GLY A 175 -4.68 4.35 -5.73
C GLY A 175 -6.00 4.93 -5.23
N LYS A 176 -7.07 4.87 -6.03
CA LYS A 176 -8.41 5.22 -5.55
C LYS A 176 -8.92 4.22 -4.51
N LEU A 177 -8.84 2.92 -4.80
CA LEU A 177 -9.24 1.88 -3.85
C LEU A 177 -8.51 2.04 -2.51
N THR A 178 -7.20 2.30 -2.53
CA THR A 178 -6.39 2.52 -1.33
C THR A 178 -6.87 3.71 -0.51
N ARG A 179 -7.27 4.82 -1.13
CA ARG A 179 -7.84 5.96 -0.40
C ARG A 179 -9.16 5.59 0.28
N ASP A 180 -10.04 4.92 -0.45
CA ASP A 180 -11.36 4.53 0.09
C ASP A 180 -11.22 3.48 1.21
N VAL A 181 -10.30 2.52 1.05
CA VAL A 181 -9.95 1.53 2.08
C VAL A 181 -9.33 2.21 3.29
N ARG A 182 -8.32 3.07 3.10
CA ARG A 182 -7.66 3.82 4.19
C ARG A 182 -8.68 4.56 5.03
N GLN A 183 -9.63 5.24 4.40
CA GLN A 183 -10.70 5.96 5.11
C GLN A 183 -11.56 5.03 5.99
N ALA A 184 -11.75 3.79 5.60
CA ALA A 184 -12.54 2.81 6.34
C ALA A 184 -11.74 2.10 7.45
N VAL A 185 -10.44 1.85 7.23
CA VAL A 185 -9.62 1.01 8.13
C VAL A 185 -8.76 1.82 9.09
N GLU A 186 -8.42 3.06 8.77
CA GLU A 186 -7.58 3.92 9.61
C GLU A 186 -8.46 4.92 10.37
N GLN A 187 -8.63 4.69 11.68
CA GLN A 187 -9.54 5.46 12.53
C GLN A 187 -8.77 6.32 13.54
N GLN A 188 -9.34 7.45 13.93
CA GLN A 188 -8.78 8.24 15.04
C GLN A 188 -8.78 7.38 16.31
N GLY A 189 -7.60 7.29 16.94
CA GLY A 189 -7.35 6.57 18.19
C GLY A 189 -7.61 7.39 19.44
#